data_AF-A0AAD9PUF9-F1
#
_entry.id   AF-A0AAD9PUF9-F1
#
_cell.length_a   1.000
_cell.length_b   1.000
_cell.length_c   1.000
_cell.angle_alpha   90.00
_cell.angle_beta   90.00
_cell.angle_gamma   90.00
#
_symmetry.space_group_name_H-M   'P 1'
#
loop_
_entity.id
_entity.type
_entity.pdbx_description
1 polymer ?
#
loop_
_entity_poly.entity_id
_entity_poly.type
_entity_poly.pdbx_seq_one_letter_code
_entity_poly.pdbx_strand_id
1 'polypeptide(L)'
;MAVRIRNDSWKNHHDLEDILRKYVREGLHREEMLDFVSRDFSQYAWSLRTLDRRLYHFQICQTDRNVTVDEVEAAVKKELEGPGKLLGYRALHKKIRQVYDLNVPRDLVYAVMYNVDADALEERAPQFKNKKPKGHFTSPGPNYVHSLDGHDKLMGFRNSTFPIASYGCIDTCSRKVLWAKVWIGNSDPKLIGRFYLEYLFKTRMVASRIRLDKGTETGVMATMHAFVRQQHGDMDPLETVIYGPSTSNQIERWWRELHERLEKFFKLPLKELRDQGHYDTNSETDRVLLAYIMIPIVQREVNTFVDVVWNCQRIREQRDSFLPDGVPNHIYSFPDKYGLEDCGYEVTEEQLEEVAELSEVLASNDDYLSAEFRNNCEQLIPDPLEIDVSDFVHAFRYLKENVDIRT
;
A
#
# COMPACT_ATOMS: atom_id res chain seq x y z
N MET A 1 -29.53 -24.30 1.06
CA MET A 1 -29.34 -23.38 2.20
C MET A 1 -28.67 -24.14 3.32
N ALA A 2 -27.37 -23.89 3.57
CA ALA A 2 -26.71 -24.43 4.75
C ALA A 2 -27.40 -23.89 6.01
N VAL A 3 -27.64 -24.77 6.99
CA VAL A 3 -28.21 -24.37 8.29
C VAL A 3 -27.18 -23.50 9.00
N ARG A 4 -27.38 -22.18 9.01
CA ARG A 4 -26.49 -21.24 9.70
C ARG A 4 -26.45 -21.59 11.19
N ILE A 5 -25.24 -21.80 11.71
CA ILE A 5 -25.03 -22.25 13.09
C ILE A 5 -25.45 -21.12 14.03
N ARG A 6 -26.47 -21.38 14.87
CA ARG A 6 -26.89 -20.49 15.96
C ARG A 6 -26.20 -20.78 17.30
N ASN A 7 -25.37 -21.83 17.33
CA ASN A 7 -24.67 -22.29 18.52
C ASN A 7 -23.46 -21.41 18.87
N ASP A 8 -22.94 -21.57 20.08
CA ASP A 8 -21.85 -20.80 20.70
C ASP A 8 -20.45 -21.15 20.18
N SER A 9 -20.32 -21.92 19.09
CA SER A 9 -19.02 -22.31 18.52
C SER A 9 -18.16 -21.13 18.07
N TRP A 10 -18.75 -19.97 17.81
CA TRP A 10 -18.02 -18.74 17.48
C TRP A 10 -17.23 -18.17 18.66
N LYS A 11 -17.55 -18.52 19.91
CA LYS A 11 -16.92 -17.94 21.11
C LYS A 11 -15.44 -18.27 21.25
N ASN A 12 -15.00 -19.41 20.69
CA ASN A 12 -13.61 -19.86 20.73
C ASN A 12 -12.93 -19.76 19.36
N HIS A 13 -13.51 -19.03 18.41
CA HIS A 13 -12.96 -18.90 17.06
C HIS A 13 -12.00 -17.73 16.98
N HIS A 14 -10.70 -17.99 17.18
CA HIS A 14 -9.66 -16.96 17.23
C HIS A 14 -9.62 -16.07 15.99
N ASP A 15 -9.70 -16.64 14.78
CA ASP A 15 -9.67 -15.80 13.55
C ASP A 15 -10.84 -14.80 13.47
N LEU A 16 -12.00 -15.16 14.04
CA LEU A 16 -13.15 -14.26 14.06
C LEU A 16 -12.92 -13.12 15.07
N GLU A 17 -12.32 -13.42 16.21
CA GLU A 17 -11.94 -12.40 17.17
C GLU A 17 -10.93 -11.43 16.54
N ASP A 18 -9.88 -11.96 15.91
CA ASP A 18 -8.80 -11.17 15.32
C ASP A 18 -9.31 -10.25 14.20
N ILE A 19 -10.19 -10.76 13.33
CA ILE A 19 -10.74 -9.94 12.25
C ILE A 19 -11.68 -8.84 12.79
N LEU A 20 -12.48 -9.13 13.82
CA LEU A 20 -13.35 -8.13 14.44
C LEU A 20 -12.52 -7.04 15.12
N ARG A 21 -11.41 -7.40 15.79
CA ARG A 21 -10.44 -6.43 16.33
C ARG A 21 -9.83 -5.60 15.22
N LYS A 22 -9.44 -6.21 14.10
CA LYS A 22 -8.90 -5.50 12.93
C LYS A 22 -9.89 -4.48 12.37
N TYR A 23 -11.13 -4.86 12.10
CA TYR A 23 -12.13 -3.95 11.54
C TYR A 23 -12.45 -2.76 12.44
N VAL A 24 -12.46 -2.97 13.77
CA VAL A 24 -12.62 -1.88 14.74
C VAL A 24 -11.41 -0.93 14.72
N ARG A 25 -10.18 -1.45 14.60
CA ARG A 25 -8.96 -0.65 14.47
C ARG A 25 -8.95 0.17 13.17
N GLU A 26 -9.37 -0.41 12.06
CA GLU A 26 -9.50 0.25 10.75
C GLU A 26 -10.52 1.40 10.75
N GLY A 27 -11.49 1.34 11.67
CA GLY A 27 -12.55 2.35 11.83
C GLY A 27 -13.75 2.12 10.92
N LEU A 28 -14.01 0.86 10.53
CA LEU A 28 -15.18 0.50 9.74
C LEU A 28 -16.49 0.79 10.49
N HIS A 29 -17.52 1.13 9.74
CA HIS A 29 -18.89 1.22 10.25
C HIS A 29 -19.46 -0.18 10.47
N ARG A 30 -20.46 -0.30 11.35
CA ARG A 30 -21.01 -1.62 11.74
C ARG A 30 -21.62 -2.35 10.54
N GLU A 31 -22.21 -1.61 9.60
CA GLU A 31 -22.74 -2.16 8.36
C GLU A 31 -21.63 -2.73 7.47
N GLU A 32 -20.52 -2.00 7.31
CA GLU A 32 -19.36 -2.47 6.54
C GLU A 32 -18.70 -3.68 7.18
N MET A 33 -18.56 -3.68 8.51
CA MET A 33 -18.10 -4.84 9.27
C MET A 33 -19.02 -6.05 9.08
N LEU A 34 -20.33 -5.82 9.10
CA LEU A 34 -21.35 -6.84 8.93
C LEU A 34 -21.25 -7.49 7.54
N ASP A 35 -21.02 -6.69 6.49
CA ASP A 35 -20.85 -7.17 5.13
C ASP A 35 -19.63 -8.10 5.02
N PHE A 36 -18.48 -7.69 5.56
CA PHE A 36 -17.28 -8.53 5.65
C PHE A 36 -17.49 -9.84 6.39
N VAL A 37 -17.97 -9.80 7.64
CA VAL A 37 -18.13 -11.04 8.42
C VAL A 37 -19.23 -11.96 7.86
N SER A 38 -20.22 -11.40 7.16
CA SER A 38 -21.26 -12.20 6.50
C SER A 38 -20.71 -12.97 5.29
N ARG A 39 -19.74 -12.39 4.56
CA ARG A 39 -19.03 -13.05 3.47
C ARG A 39 -18.03 -14.07 4.01
N ASP A 40 -17.12 -13.63 4.89
CA ASP A 40 -15.93 -14.39 5.28
C ASP A 40 -16.24 -15.45 6.36
N PHE A 41 -17.30 -15.26 7.15
CA PHE A 41 -17.75 -16.18 8.21
C PHE A 41 -19.21 -16.59 7.99
N SER A 42 -19.53 -16.99 6.75
CA SER A 42 -20.89 -17.34 6.30
C SER A 42 -21.52 -18.54 7.01
N GLN A 43 -20.71 -19.37 7.70
CA GLN A 43 -21.17 -20.46 8.57
C GLN A 43 -22.01 -19.96 9.75
N TYR A 44 -21.86 -18.69 10.13
CA TYR A 44 -22.58 -18.08 11.23
C TYR A 44 -23.76 -17.23 10.79
N ALA A 45 -24.79 -17.16 11.65
CA ALA A 45 -25.86 -16.19 11.48
C ALA A 45 -25.41 -14.78 11.93
N TRP A 46 -25.61 -13.81 11.04
CA TRP A 46 -25.21 -12.42 11.22
C TRP A 46 -26.39 -11.44 11.11
N SER A 47 -26.37 -10.46 12.00
CA SER A 47 -27.16 -9.22 12.03
C SER A 47 -26.36 -8.18 12.85
N LEU A 48 -26.72 -6.90 12.77
CA LEU A 48 -26.09 -5.86 13.62
C LEU A 48 -26.12 -6.25 15.10
N ARG A 49 -27.26 -6.76 15.59
CA ARG A 49 -27.40 -7.23 16.98
C ARG A 49 -26.45 -8.38 17.30
N THR A 50 -26.27 -9.35 16.40
CA THR A 50 -25.32 -10.43 16.65
C THR A 50 -23.88 -9.95 16.59
N LEU A 51 -23.55 -9.02 15.69
CA LEU A 51 -22.23 -8.40 15.60
C LEU A 51 -21.89 -7.70 16.92
N ASP A 52 -22.78 -6.83 17.41
CA ASP A 52 -22.60 -6.12 18.69
C ASP A 52 -22.43 -7.09 19.86
N ARG A 53 -23.23 -8.17 19.90
CA ARG A 53 -23.11 -9.21 20.95
C ARG A 53 -21.74 -9.89 20.92
N ARG A 54 -21.19 -10.16 19.74
CA ARG A 54 -19.87 -10.80 19.60
C ARG A 54 -18.73 -9.84 19.94
N LEU A 55 -18.81 -8.60 19.49
CA LEU A 55 -17.89 -7.54 19.90
C LEU A 55 -17.86 -7.40 21.42
N TYR A 56 -19.03 -7.39 22.07
CA TYR A 56 -19.12 -7.36 23.53
C TYR A 56 -18.48 -8.60 24.19
N HIS A 57 -18.74 -9.80 23.67
CA HIS A 57 -18.17 -11.03 24.21
C HIS A 57 -16.63 -11.04 24.17
N PHE A 58 -16.04 -10.60 23.06
CA PHE A 58 -14.60 -10.47 22.90
C PHE A 58 -14.03 -9.18 23.53
N GLN A 59 -14.88 -8.38 24.19
CA GLN A 59 -14.49 -7.11 24.82
C GLN A 59 -13.85 -6.13 23.83
N ILE A 60 -14.32 -6.15 22.58
CA ILE A 60 -13.82 -5.28 21.51
C ILE A 60 -14.61 -3.98 21.53
N CYS A 61 -13.95 -2.92 21.98
CA CYS A 61 -14.52 -1.58 22.06
C CYS A 61 -13.94 -0.68 20.96
N GLN A 62 -14.75 0.22 20.41
CA GLN A 62 -14.24 1.23 19.46
C GLN A 62 -13.33 2.25 20.11
N THR A 63 -13.51 2.47 21.41
CA THR A 63 -12.64 3.30 22.23
C THR A 63 -12.29 2.52 23.48
N ASP A 64 -11.01 2.30 23.69
CA ASP A 64 -10.48 1.78 24.94
C ASP A 64 -10.30 2.95 25.92
N ARG A 65 -10.90 2.81 27.11
CA ARG A 65 -10.84 3.82 28.17
C ARG A 65 -9.68 3.60 29.13
N ASN A 66 -8.98 2.48 29.01
CA ASN A 66 -7.82 2.15 29.84
C ASN A 66 -6.53 2.74 29.28
N VAL A 67 -6.50 3.08 27.98
CA VAL A 67 -5.37 3.74 27.34
C VAL A 67 -5.16 5.13 27.96
N THR A 68 -3.97 5.34 28.49
CA THR A 68 -3.55 6.61 29.12
C THR A 68 -3.14 7.64 28.06
N VAL A 69 -3.16 8.92 28.44
CA VAL A 69 -2.67 9.99 27.57
C VAL A 69 -1.17 9.81 27.29
N ASP A 70 -0.39 9.37 28.28
CA ASP A 70 1.05 9.15 28.16
C ASP A 70 1.39 8.08 27.11
N GLU A 71 0.62 6.99 27.03
CA GLU A 71 0.78 5.97 25.98
C GLU A 71 0.52 6.54 24.58
N VAL A 72 -0.51 7.40 24.45
CA VAL A 72 -0.82 8.07 23.18
C VAL A 72 0.27 9.09 22.82
N GLU A 73 0.77 9.85 23.79
CA GLU A 73 1.88 10.78 23.59
C GLU A 73 3.15 10.07 23.14
N ALA A 74 3.51 8.94 23.76
CA ALA A 74 4.66 8.15 23.38
C ALA A 74 4.54 7.62 21.94
N ALA A 75 3.36 7.08 21.58
CA ALA A 75 3.11 6.60 20.22
C ALA A 75 3.13 7.73 19.18
N VAL A 76 2.56 8.90 19.51
CA VAL A 76 2.61 10.07 18.63
C VAL A 76 4.05 10.57 18.46
N LYS A 77 4.82 10.72 19.54
CA LYS A 77 6.23 11.15 19.46
C LYS A 77 7.05 10.21 18.57
N LYS A 78 6.90 8.89 18.74
CA LYS A 78 7.56 7.90 17.89
C LYS A 78 7.19 8.04 16.42
N GLU A 79 5.92 8.29 16.09
CA GLU A 79 5.50 8.53 14.70
C GLU A 79 6.10 9.82 14.10
N LEU A 80 6.33 10.84 14.92
CA LEU A 80 6.90 12.12 14.49
C LEU A 80 8.42 12.05 14.27
N GLU A 81 9.11 11.03 14.80
CA GLU A 81 10.52 10.75 14.50
C GLU A 81 10.71 10.16 13.08
N GLY A 82 9.67 9.51 12.55
CA GLY A 82 9.65 8.90 11.21
C GLY A 82 8.81 9.65 10.16
N PRO A 83 8.43 8.96 9.06
CA PRO A 83 7.58 9.52 8.02
C PRO A 83 6.19 9.97 8.52
N GLY A 84 5.74 9.44 9.66
CA GLY A 84 4.50 9.82 10.33
C GLY A 84 4.41 11.32 10.62
N LYS A 85 5.56 12.00 10.75
CA LYS A 85 5.64 13.45 10.89
C LYS A 85 4.99 14.23 9.76
N LEU A 86 4.85 13.66 8.56
CA LEU A 86 4.22 14.30 7.41
C LEU A 86 2.70 14.11 7.38
N LEU A 87 2.14 13.29 8.28
CA LEU A 87 0.73 12.97 8.31
C LEU A 87 -0.09 14.09 8.95
N GLY A 88 -1.33 14.26 8.47
CA GLY A 88 -2.35 15.00 9.20
C GLY A 88 -2.98 14.13 10.29
N TYR A 89 -3.61 14.77 11.29
CA TYR A 89 -4.16 14.09 12.49
C TYR A 89 -5.06 12.88 12.19
N ARG A 90 -5.81 12.86 11.08
CA ARG A 90 -6.66 11.70 10.71
C ARG A 90 -5.88 10.49 10.24
N ALA A 91 -4.80 10.72 9.49
CA ALA A 91 -3.94 9.65 9.03
C ALA A 91 -3.07 9.14 10.19
N LEU A 92 -2.60 10.06 11.03
CA LEU A 92 -1.89 9.70 12.26
C LEU A 92 -2.79 8.90 13.21
N HIS A 93 -4.03 9.33 13.44
CA HIS A 93 -5.02 8.59 14.23
C HIS A 93 -5.22 7.14 13.75
N LYS A 94 -5.20 6.90 12.44
CA LYS A 94 -5.24 5.55 11.87
C LYS A 94 -4.00 4.73 12.20
N LYS A 95 -2.80 5.31 12.13
CA LYS A 95 -1.57 4.63 12.56
C LYS A 95 -1.61 4.32 14.04
N ILE A 96 -1.99 5.26 14.90
CA ILE A 96 -2.14 5.04 16.34
C ILE A 96 -3.08 3.86 16.64
N ARG A 97 -4.21 3.74 15.94
CA ARG A 97 -5.16 2.63 16.15
C ARG A 97 -4.69 1.28 15.60
N GLN A 98 -4.00 1.25 14.47
CA GLN A 98 -3.72 0.01 13.73
C GLN A 98 -2.28 -0.50 13.89
N VAL A 99 -1.32 0.39 14.16
CA VAL A 99 0.10 0.05 14.33
C VAL A 99 0.46 -0.10 15.82
N TYR A 100 -0.15 0.72 16.68
CA TYR A 100 0.10 0.71 18.13
C TYR A 100 -1.03 0.04 18.93
N ASP A 101 -2.08 -0.42 18.24
CA ASP A 101 -3.27 -1.01 18.86
C ASP A 101 -3.99 -0.13 19.89
N LEU A 102 -3.80 1.19 19.79
CA LEU A 102 -4.42 2.16 20.68
C LEU A 102 -5.77 2.62 20.12
N ASN A 103 -6.84 1.98 20.56
CA ASN A 103 -8.21 2.34 20.18
C ASN A 103 -8.67 3.64 20.87
N VAL A 104 -8.19 4.79 20.39
CA VAL A 104 -8.48 6.09 21.01
C VAL A 104 -9.38 6.98 20.13
N PRO A 105 -10.05 8.00 20.72
CA PRO A 105 -10.79 8.99 19.96
C PRO A 105 -9.85 9.84 19.10
N ARG A 106 -10.35 10.26 17.94
CA ARG A 106 -9.61 11.12 17.01
C ARG A 106 -9.19 12.44 17.66
N ASP A 107 -10.06 13.02 18.49
CA ASP A 107 -9.84 14.33 19.07
C ASP A 107 -8.75 14.29 20.16
N LEU A 108 -8.52 13.13 20.80
CA LEU A 108 -7.39 12.93 21.70
C LEU A 108 -6.05 12.99 20.94
N VAL A 109 -5.95 12.28 19.81
CA VAL A 109 -4.74 12.33 18.96
C VAL A 109 -4.51 13.74 18.44
N TYR A 110 -5.57 14.46 18.07
CA TYR A 110 -5.46 15.86 17.65
C TYR A 110 -4.91 16.76 18.78
N ALA A 111 -5.42 16.64 20.00
CA ALA A 111 -4.95 17.41 21.14
C ALA A 111 -3.49 17.09 21.50
N VAL A 112 -3.12 15.81 21.52
CA VAL A 112 -1.74 15.38 21.75
C VAL A 112 -0.81 15.92 20.67
N MET A 113 -1.20 15.81 19.40
CA MET A 113 -0.41 16.30 18.29
C MET A 113 -0.20 17.82 18.35
N TYR A 114 -1.22 18.58 18.78
CA TYR A 114 -1.09 20.03 19.01
C TYR A 114 -0.10 20.35 20.14
N ASN A 115 -0.09 19.56 21.22
CA ASN A 115 0.83 19.74 22.33
C ASN A 115 2.28 19.38 21.96
N VAL A 116 2.47 18.39 21.08
CA VAL A 116 3.81 17.91 20.69
C VAL A 116 4.41 18.78 19.58
N ASP A 117 3.62 19.20 18.59
CA ASP A 117 4.10 19.97 17.43
C ASP A 117 2.97 20.81 16.80
N ALA A 118 2.67 21.96 17.41
CA ALA A 118 1.61 22.87 16.99
C ALA A 118 1.89 23.50 15.61
N ASP A 119 3.13 23.90 15.35
CA ASP A 119 3.53 24.59 14.11
C ASP A 119 3.34 23.68 12.90
N ALA A 120 3.80 22.43 13.00
CA ALA A 120 3.67 21.46 11.93
C ALA A 120 2.21 21.09 11.62
N LEU A 121 1.32 21.16 12.61
CA LEU A 121 -0.12 20.97 12.42
C LEU A 121 -0.77 22.16 11.71
N GLU A 122 -0.36 23.39 12.04
CA GLU A 122 -0.90 24.61 11.45
C GLU A 122 -0.52 24.76 9.96
N GLU A 123 0.72 24.43 9.60
CA GLU A 123 1.19 24.42 8.19
C GLU A 123 0.33 23.50 7.29
N ARG A 124 -0.39 22.52 7.88
CA ARG A 124 -1.21 21.53 7.18
C ARG A 124 -2.68 21.90 7.11
N ALA A 125 -3.07 23.04 7.67
CA ALA A 125 -4.46 23.48 7.68
C ALA A 125 -5.02 23.61 6.25
N PRO A 126 -6.30 23.27 6.02
CA PRO A 126 -6.91 23.30 4.67
C PRO A 126 -6.81 24.65 3.95
N GLN A 127 -6.66 25.74 4.71
CA GLN A 127 -6.50 27.10 4.21
C GLN A 127 -5.25 27.29 3.33
N PHE A 128 -4.23 26.44 3.48
CA PHE A 128 -3.00 26.48 2.68
C PHE A 128 -3.05 25.60 1.42
N LYS A 129 -4.19 24.93 1.14
CA LYS A 129 -4.32 24.01 -0.01
C LYS A 129 -5.06 24.64 -1.18
N ASN A 130 -4.40 24.67 -2.34
CA ASN A 130 -5.03 25.09 -3.61
C ASN A 130 -6.11 24.09 -4.05
N LYS A 131 -7.35 24.56 -4.24
CA LYS A 131 -8.42 23.76 -4.85
C LYS A 131 -8.21 23.70 -6.36
N LYS A 132 -8.08 22.49 -6.93
CA LYS A 132 -8.08 22.30 -8.39
C LYS A 132 -9.47 21.88 -8.89
N PRO A 133 -9.86 22.29 -10.11
CA PRO A 133 -11.03 21.74 -10.78
C PRO A 133 -10.89 20.22 -10.93
N LYS A 134 -12.00 19.49 -10.79
CA LYS A 134 -12.03 18.03 -10.90
C LYS A 134 -12.63 17.62 -12.24
N GLY A 135 -12.12 16.53 -12.81
CA GLY A 135 -12.65 15.95 -14.03
C GLY A 135 -13.87 15.07 -13.79
N HIS A 136 -14.56 14.73 -14.87
CA HIS A 136 -15.67 13.77 -14.90
C HIS A 136 -15.08 12.39 -15.19
N PHE A 137 -14.95 11.54 -14.18
CA PHE A 137 -14.47 10.15 -14.33
C PHE A 137 -15.52 9.20 -13.77
N THR A 138 -15.87 8.17 -14.54
CA THR A 138 -16.87 7.15 -14.21
C THR A 138 -16.27 5.77 -14.46
N SER A 139 -16.68 4.78 -13.67
CA SER A 139 -16.33 3.37 -13.88
C SER A 139 -17.55 2.49 -13.57
N PRO A 140 -17.83 1.42 -14.33
CA PRO A 140 -18.88 0.45 -14.01
C PRO A 140 -18.72 -0.20 -12.63
N GLY A 141 -17.47 -0.44 -12.23
CA GLY A 141 -17.15 -0.97 -10.92
C GLY A 141 -15.66 -1.27 -10.72
N PRO A 142 -15.30 -1.87 -9.58
CA PRO A 142 -13.97 -2.37 -9.30
C PRO A 142 -13.51 -3.37 -10.35
N ASN A 143 -12.19 -3.46 -10.57
CA ASN A 143 -11.58 -4.35 -11.57
C ASN A 143 -11.93 -4.06 -13.03
N TYR A 144 -12.69 -3.00 -13.31
CA TYR A 144 -12.95 -2.62 -14.70
C TYR A 144 -11.69 -2.05 -15.36
N VAL A 145 -11.03 -1.10 -14.70
CA VAL A 145 -9.74 -0.56 -15.15
C VAL A 145 -8.79 -0.48 -13.97
N HIS A 146 -7.66 -1.18 -14.09
CA HIS A 146 -6.49 -0.97 -13.24
C HIS A 146 -5.55 0.04 -13.89
N SER A 147 -5.07 1.00 -13.11
CA SER A 147 -4.15 2.05 -13.55
C SER A 147 -2.78 1.78 -12.94
N LEU A 148 -1.77 1.57 -13.79
CA LEU A 148 -0.43 1.20 -13.39
C LEU A 148 0.59 2.21 -13.89
N ASP A 149 1.63 2.45 -13.10
CA ASP A 149 2.66 3.45 -13.40
C ASP A 149 3.91 3.30 -12.53
N GLY A 150 5.03 3.80 -13.03
CA GLY A 150 6.28 3.96 -12.29
C GLY A 150 6.33 5.31 -11.55
N HIS A 151 7.12 5.38 -10.48
CA HIS A 151 7.32 6.61 -9.72
C HIS A 151 8.75 6.75 -9.19
N ASP A 152 9.47 7.72 -9.74
CA ASP A 152 10.93 7.83 -9.58
C ASP A 152 11.36 8.90 -8.58
N LYS A 153 10.43 9.44 -7.78
CA LYS A 153 10.73 10.61 -6.92
C LYS A 153 11.86 10.36 -5.93
N LEU A 154 12.04 9.13 -5.47
CA LEU A 154 13.14 8.74 -4.58
C LEU A 154 14.44 8.42 -5.33
N MET A 155 14.42 8.22 -6.65
CA MET A 155 15.62 7.99 -7.47
C MET A 155 16.47 9.26 -7.70
N GLY A 156 15.99 10.43 -7.26
CA GLY A 156 16.70 11.70 -7.38
C GLY A 156 16.60 12.35 -8.76
N PHE A 157 17.41 13.39 -9.01
CA PHE A 157 17.23 14.27 -10.18
C PHE A 157 17.52 13.60 -11.53
N ARG A 158 18.38 12.57 -11.55
CA ARG A 158 18.75 11.85 -12.78
C ARG A 158 18.01 10.52 -12.95
N ASN A 159 16.99 10.24 -12.14
CA ASN A 159 16.33 8.92 -12.03
C ASN A 159 17.33 7.76 -11.89
N SER A 160 18.49 8.05 -11.31
CA SER A 160 19.60 7.13 -11.14
C SER A 160 20.49 7.54 -9.97
N THR A 161 20.14 8.61 -9.24
CA THR A 161 20.95 9.08 -8.11
C THR A 161 20.85 8.10 -6.94
N PHE A 162 19.67 7.56 -6.67
CA PHE A 162 19.45 6.56 -5.63
C PHE A 162 18.72 5.35 -6.24
N PRO A 163 19.03 4.11 -5.83
CA PRO A 163 18.41 2.90 -6.35
C PRO A 163 17.11 2.60 -5.60
N ILE A 164 16.16 3.55 -5.64
CA ILE A 164 14.87 3.46 -4.94
C ILE A 164 13.77 3.90 -5.92
N ALA A 165 13.38 2.97 -6.77
CA ALA A 165 12.27 3.11 -7.71
C ALA A 165 11.00 2.53 -7.08
N SER A 166 9.84 3.11 -7.43
CA SER A 166 8.54 2.56 -7.07
C SER A 166 7.73 2.23 -8.32
N TYR A 167 6.91 1.21 -8.24
CA TYR A 167 5.90 0.88 -9.24
C TYR A 167 4.62 0.44 -8.53
N GLY A 168 3.46 0.78 -9.07
CA GLY A 168 2.21 0.49 -8.38
C GLY A 168 1.02 0.31 -9.31
N CYS A 169 -0.05 -0.21 -8.72
CA CYS A 169 -1.31 -0.45 -9.37
C CYS A 169 -2.46 -0.01 -8.48
N ILE A 170 -3.40 0.75 -9.05
CA ILE A 170 -4.62 1.20 -8.37
C ILE A 170 -5.86 0.77 -9.16
N ASP A 171 -6.89 0.32 -8.46
CA ASP A 171 -8.22 0.21 -9.05
C ASP A 171 -8.82 1.62 -9.21
N THR A 172 -9.13 2.00 -10.44
CA THR A 172 -9.61 3.35 -10.76
C THR A 172 -11.01 3.64 -10.21
N CYS A 173 -11.82 2.61 -9.94
CA CYS A 173 -13.16 2.78 -9.38
C CYS A 173 -13.12 2.99 -7.86
N SER A 174 -12.65 1.99 -7.12
CA SER A 174 -12.60 2.04 -5.65
C SER A 174 -11.50 2.96 -5.11
N ARG A 175 -10.50 3.29 -5.94
CA ARG A 175 -9.25 3.99 -5.57
C ARG A 175 -8.42 3.21 -4.55
N LYS A 176 -8.65 1.90 -4.45
CA LYS A 176 -7.83 0.98 -3.68
C LYS A 176 -6.50 0.76 -4.40
N VAL A 177 -5.40 0.98 -3.70
CA VAL A 177 -4.08 0.55 -4.16
C VAL A 177 -4.02 -0.95 -4.01
N LEU A 178 -3.85 -1.63 -5.13
CA LEU A 178 -3.86 -3.09 -5.22
C LEU A 178 -2.50 -3.66 -4.82
N TRP A 179 -1.44 -3.00 -5.27
CA TRP A 179 -0.07 -3.27 -4.87
C TRP A 179 0.83 -2.07 -5.16
N ALA A 180 1.93 -1.98 -4.43
CA ALA A 180 3.02 -1.04 -4.65
C ALA A 180 4.34 -1.71 -4.28
N LYS A 181 5.30 -1.71 -5.20
CA LYS A 181 6.59 -2.37 -5.08
C LYS A 181 7.72 -1.35 -5.16
N VAL A 182 8.68 -1.49 -4.27
CA VAL A 182 9.91 -0.70 -4.23
C VAL A 182 11.06 -1.58 -4.67
N TRP A 183 11.90 -1.10 -5.57
CA TRP A 183 13.04 -1.85 -6.12
C TRP A 183 14.19 -0.93 -6.54
N ILE A 184 15.30 -1.49 -7.03
CA ILE A 184 16.45 -0.69 -7.50
C ILE A 184 16.18 0.07 -8.82
N GLY A 185 15.16 -0.35 -9.56
CA GLY A 185 14.76 0.21 -10.85
C GLY A 185 13.37 -0.27 -11.25
N ASN A 186 12.76 0.39 -12.23
CA ASN A 186 11.43 0.08 -12.74
C ASN A 186 11.35 0.15 -14.29
N SER A 187 12.50 0.19 -14.96
CA SER A 187 12.59 0.27 -16.42
C SER A 187 12.66 -1.08 -17.12
N ASP A 188 12.91 -2.17 -16.37
CA ASP A 188 12.99 -3.53 -16.93
C ASP A 188 11.58 -4.12 -17.11
N PRO A 189 11.17 -4.44 -18.35
CA PRO A 189 9.87 -5.05 -18.62
C PRO A 189 9.67 -6.40 -17.92
N LYS A 190 10.72 -7.21 -17.74
CA LYS A 190 10.59 -8.52 -17.08
C LYS A 190 10.28 -8.35 -15.60
N LEU A 191 10.97 -7.42 -14.93
CA LEU A 191 10.69 -7.05 -13.53
C LEU A 191 9.25 -6.56 -13.33
N ILE A 192 8.77 -5.63 -14.18
CA ILE A 192 7.39 -5.11 -14.06
C ILE A 192 6.37 -6.22 -14.35
N GLY A 193 6.63 -7.05 -15.37
CA GLY A 193 5.85 -8.25 -15.65
C GLY A 193 5.77 -9.20 -14.46
N ARG A 194 6.89 -9.44 -13.77
CA ARG A 194 6.95 -10.25 -12.54
C ARG A 194 6.07 -9.67 -11.43
N PHE A 195 6.16 -8.37 -11.14
CA PHE A 195 5.31 -7.75 -10.12
C PHE A 195 3.83 -7.91 -10.42
N TYR A 196 3.45 -7.77 -11.69
CA TYR A 196 2.09 -7.98 -12.14
C TYR A 196 1.66 -9.45 -12.02
N LEU A 197 2.53 -10.39 -12.37
CA LEU A 197 2.27 -11.83 -12.23
C LEU A 197 2.10 -12.24 -10.76
N GLU A 198 2.97 -11.77 -9.86
CA GLU A 198 2.85 -11.99 -8.41
C GLU A 198 1.49 -11.52 -7.89
N TYR A 199 1.00 -10.38 -8.38
CA TYR A 199 -0.33 -9.88 -8.06
C TYR A 199 -1.43 -10.83 -8.54
N LEU A 200 -1.37 -11.31 -9.80
CA LEU A 200 -2.36 -12.23 -10.35
C LEU A 200 -2.37 -13.58 -9.61
N PHE A 201 -1.21 -14.14 -9.26
CA PHE A 201 -1.13 -15.35 -8.44
C PHE A 201 -1.78 -15.15 -7.06
N LYS A 202 -1.57 -13.98 -6.45
CA LYS A 202 -2.13 -13.66 -5.12
C LYS A 202 -3.64 -13.50 -5.15
N THR A 203 -4.20 -12.83 -6.17
CA THR A 203 -5.64 -12.50 -6.21
C THR A 203 -6.47 -13.51 -6.97
N ARG A 204 -5.86 -14.29 -7.86
CA ARG A 204 -6.53 -15.14 -8.87
C ARG A 204 -7.58 -14.36 -9.68
N MET A 205 -7.34 -13.07 -9.88
CA MET A 205 -8.25 -12.13 -10.52
C MET A 205 -7.49 -11.21 -11.47
N VAL A 206 -7.97 -11.11 -12.71
CA VAL A 206 -7.52 -10.14 -13.71
C VAL A 206 -8.57 -9.06 -13.94
N ALA A 207 -8.13 -7.82 -14.19
CA ALA A 207 -9.03 -6.72 -14.54
C ALA A 207 -9.61 -6.90 -15.94
N SER A 208 -10.75 -6.27 -16.21
CA SER A 208 -11.29 -6.16 -17.57
C SER A 208 -10.29 -5.48 -18.51
N ARG A 209 -9.65 -4.41 -18.02
CA ARG A 209 -8.61 -3.66 -18.74
C ARG A 209 -7.52 -3.15 -17.80
N ILE A 210 -6.34 -2.95 -18.36
CA ILE A 210 -5.27 -2.16 -17.74
C ILE A 210 -5.07 -0.85 -18.50
N ARG A 211 -4.69 0.20 -17.76
CA ARG A 211 -4.26 1.48 -18.31
C ARG A 211 -2.80 1.70 -17.98
N LEU A 212 -2.02 1.95 -19.04
CA LEU A 212 -0.58 2.12 -19.01
C LEU A 212 -0.19 3.40 -19.75
N ASP A 213 1.00 3.90 -19.47
CA ASP A 213 1.67 4.82 -20.37
C ASP A 213 2.36 4.04 -21.51
N LYS A 214 2.97 4.75 -22.46
CA LYS A 214 3.69 4.11 -23.58
C LYS A 214 5.17 3.85 -23.25
N GLY A 215 5.47 3.59 -21.98
CA GLY A 215 6.81 3.23 -21.51
C GLY A 215 7.29 1.92 -22.14
N THR A 216 8.61 1.75 -22.22
CA THR A 216 9.21 0.50 -22.73
C THR A 216 9.04 -0.64 -21.73
N GLU A 217 9.00 -0.32 -20.44
CA GLU A 217 8.84 -1.24 -19.31
C GLU A 217 7.46 -1.90 -19.27
N THR A 218 6.45 -1.32 -19.90
CA THR A 218 5.07 -1.82 -19.79
C THR A 218 4.75 -2.93 -20.79
N GLY A 219 5.61 -3.19 -21.77
CA GLY A 219 5.33 -4.06 -22.91
C GLY A 219 5.05 -5.52 -22.52
N VAL A 220 5.89 -6.11 -21.67
CA VAL A 220 5.71 -7.52 -21.22
C VAL A 220 4.43 -7.68 -20.42
N MET A 221 4.19 -6.78 -19.46
CA MET A 221 2.96 -6.75 -18.68
C MET A 221 1.69 -6.59 -19.54
N ALA A 222 1.74 -5.72 -20.55
CA ALA A 222 0.64 -5.54 -21.50
C ALA A 222 0.33 -6.82 -22.28
N THR A 223 1.37 -7.49 -22.79
CA THR A 223 1.23 -8.78 -23.50
C THR A 223 0.66 -9.86 -22.58
N MET A 224 1.15 -9.98 -21.35
CA MET A 224 0.64 -10.95 -20.36
C MET A 224 -0.84 -10.70 -20.05
N HIS A 225 -1.24 -9.44 -19.83
CA HIS A 225 -2.63 -9.10 -19.57
C HIS A 225 -3.54 -9.47 -20.75
N ALA A 226 -3.16 -9.09 -21.97
CA ALA A 226 -3.91 -9.41 -23.18
C ALA A 226 -4.04 -10.93 -23.40
N PHE A 227 -2.96 -11.68 -23.19
CA PHE A 227 -2.94 -13.14 -23.32
C PHE A 227 -3.92 -13.81 -22.34
N VAL A 228 -3.86 -13.45 -21.06
CA VAL A 228 -4.79 -13.98 -20.04
C VAL A 228 -6.23 -13.61 -20.40
N ARG A 229 -6.47 -12.35 -20.77
CA ARG A 229 -7.82 -11.88 -21.10
C ARG A 229 -8.42 -12.55 -22.34
N GLN A 230 -7.59 -12.93 -23.30
CA GLN A 230 -8.03 -13.64 -24.51
C GLN A 230 -8.81 -14.91 -24.20
N GLN A 231 -8.48 -15.61 -23.11
CA GLN A 231 -9.08 -16.89 -22.74
C GLN A 231 -10.55 -16.76 -22.30
N HIS A 232 -11.03 -15.57 -22.00
CA HIS A 232 -12.44 -15.32 -21.65
C HIS A 232 -13.33 -15.02 -22.87
N GLY A 233 -12.76 -14.64 -24.01
CA GLY A 233 -13.46 -14.52 -25.30
C GLY A 233 -14.53 -13.44 -25.39
N ASP A 234 -14.59 -12.47 -24.45
CA ASP A 234 -15.61 -11.42 -24.41
C ASP A 234 -15.19 -10.10 -25.09
N MET A 235 -13.92 -9.96 -25.44
CA MET A 235 -13.33 -8.75 -26.03
C MET A 235 -12.08 -9.09 -26.85
N ASP A 236 -11.74 -8.23 -27.82
CA ASP A 236 -10.43 -8.29 -28.48
C ASP A 236 -9.32 -8.06 -27.45
N PRO A 237 -8.31 -8.96 -27.34
CA PRO A 237 -7.15 -8.77 -26.46
C PRO A 237 -6.48 -7.40 -26.58
N LEU A 238 -6.46 -6.78 -27.77
CA LEU A 238 -5.86 -5.46 -27.98
C LEU A 238 -6.64 -4.33 -27.29
N GLU A 239 -7.95 -4.49 -27.07
CA GLU A 239 -8.80 -3.51 -26.39
C GLU A 239 -8.73 -3.62 -24.86
N THR A 240 -8.05 -4.65 -24.35
CA THR A 240 -7.83 -4.86 -22.91
C THR A 240 -6.70 -3.98 -22.36
N VAL A 241 -5.88 -3.39 -23.24
CA VAL A 241 -4.78 -2.51 -22.87
C VAL A 241 -5.02 -1.10 -23.39
N ILE A 242 -5.17 -0.15 -22.47
CA ILE A 242 -5.40 1.27 -22.79
C ILE A 242 -4.10 2.04 -22.60
N TYR A 243 -3.55 2.56 -23.69
CA TYR A 243 -2.41 3.48 -23.64
C TYR A 243 -2.86 4.93 -23.56
N GLY A 244 -2.31 5.70 -22.63
CA GLY A 244 -2.57 7.13 -22.50
C GLY A 244 -1.40 7.90 -21.89
N PRO A 245 -1.42 9.25 -21.92
CA PRO A 245 -0.38 10.04 -21.27
C PRO A 245 -0.42 9.88 -19.74
N SER A 246 0.74 9.85 -19.09
CA SER A 246 0.85 9.70 -17.62
C SER A 246 0.00 10.73 -16.86
N THR A 247 -0.07 11.97 -17.32
CA THR A 247 -0.88 13.05 -16.71
C THR A 247 -2.39 12.76 -16.59
N SER A 248 -2.88 11.75 -17.31
CA SER A 248 -4.27 11.29 -17.29
C SER A 248 -4.48 9.98 -16.50
N ASN A 249 -3.40 9.41 -15.98
CA ASN A 249 -3.40 8.18 -15.19
C ASN A 249 -3.90 8.47 -13.78
N GLN A 250 -4.79 7.63 -13.24
CA GLN A 250 -5.40 7.92 -11.92
C GLN A 250 -4.43 7.72 -10.76
N ILE A 251 -3.45 6.82 -10.93
CA ILE A 251 -2.42 6.54 -9.93
C ILE A 251 -1.50 7.74 -9.64
N GLU A 252 -1.28 8.65 -10.59
CA GLU A 252 -0.47 9.87 -10.40
C GLU A 252 -0.97 10.74 -9.23
N ARG A 253 -2.30 10.76 -9.04
CA ARG A 253 -2.87 11.45 -7.88
C ARG A 253 -2.45 10.80 -6.57
N TRP A 254 -2.38 9.48 -6.53
CA TRP A 254 -1.94 8.73 -5.37
C TRP A 254 -0.43 8.86 -5.16
N TRP A 255 0.38 8.87 -6.22
CA TRP A 255 1.82 9.12 -6.14
C TRP A 255 2.16 10.45 -5.47
N ARG A 256 1.39 11.50 -5.76
CA ARG A 256 1.53 12.77 -5.04
C ARG A 256 1.26 12.63 -3.53
N GLU A 257 0.24 11.87 -3.14
CA GLU A 257 -0.09 11.66 -1.73
C GLU A 257 1.01 10.86 -1.03
N LEU A 258 1.54 9.81 -1.66
CA LEU A 258 2.70 9.07 -1.16
C LEU A 258 3.92 10.01 -1.03
N HIS A 259 4.16 10.82 -2.05
CA HIS A 259 5.28 11.75 -2.05
C HIS A 259 5.20 12.76 -0.89
N GLU A 260 4.05 13.42 -0.74
CA GLU A 260 3.85 14.47 0.25
C GLU A 260 3.84 13.95 1.69
N ARG A 261 3.41 12.70 1.90
CA ARG A 261 3.09 12.17 3.22
C ARG A 261 4.01 11.04 3.69
N LEU A 262 4.96 10.64 2.85
CA LEU A 262 5.94 9.61 3.18
C LEU A 262 7.30 9.95 2.56
N GLU A 263 7.41 10.04 1.24
CA GLU A 263 8.74 10.08 0.59
C GLU A 263 9.57 11.31 0.90
N LYS A 264 8.92 12.47 1.12
CA LYS A 264 9.62 13.71 1.48
C LYS A 264 10.51 13.53 2.72
N PHE A 265 10.16 12.62 3.63
CA PHE A 265 10.95 12.29 4.81
C PHE A 265 12.34 11.79 4.42
N PHE A 266 12.42 10.84 3.49
CA PHE A 266 13.67 10.22 3.05
C PHE A 266 14.53 11.14 2.20
N LYS A 267 13.93 12.11 1.49
CA LYS A 267 14.65 12.94 0.52
C LYS A 267 15.75 13.81 1.14
N LEU A 268 15.52 14.35 2.33
CA LEU A 268 16.51 15.24 2.94
C LEU A 268 17.75 14.46 3.41
N PRO A 269 17.63 13.39 4.22
CA PRO A 269 18.81 12.65 4.66
C PRO A 269 19.55 11.95 3.51
N LEU A 270 18.85 11.48 2.47
CA LEU A 270 19.49 10.94 1.26
C LEU A 270 20.33 11.99 0.51
N LYS A 271 19.84 13.23 0.41
CA LYS A 271 20.60 14.32 -0.20
C LYS A 271 21.83 14.67 0.64
N GLU A 272 21.68 14.74 1.96
CA GLU A 272 22.80 15.01 2.87
C GLU A 272 23.88 13.93 2.80
N LEU A 273 23.49 12.65 2.73
CA LEU A 273 24.39 11.51 2.53
C LEU A 273 25.29 11.70 1.30
N ARG A 274 24.70 12.15 0.18
CA ARG A 274 25.41 12.45 -1.06
C ARG A 274 26.25 13.72 -0.93
N ASP A 275 25.68 14.81 -0.43
CA ASP A 275 26.30 16.14 -0.42
C ASP A 275 27.50 16.20 0.53
N GLN A 276 27.53 15.37 1.57
CA GLN A 276 28.66 15.19 2.49
C GLN A 276 29.71 14.20 1.96
N GLY A 277 29.51 13.58 0.80
CA GLY A 277 30.43 12.62 0.20
C GLY A 277 30.42 11.23 0.84
N HIS A 278 29.43 10.92 1.70
CA HIS A 278 29.29 9.58 2.27
C HIS A 278 28.78 8.56 1.25
N TYR A 279 28.01 9.02 0.26
CA TYR A 279 27.47 8.19 -0.83
C TYR A 279 27.94 8.70 -2.19
N ASP A 280 28.64 7.84 -2.93
CA ASP A 280 29.02 8.08 -4.32
C ASP A 280 27.98 7.46 -5.27
N THR A 281 27.32 8.30 -6.06
CA THR A 281 26.29 7.89 -7.02
C THR A 281 26.83 6.98 -8.14
N ASN A 282 28.14 7.01 -8.39
CA ASN A 282 28.80 6.22 -9.44
C ASN A 282 29.44 4.92 -8.89
N SER A 283 29.46 4.73 -7.57
CA SER A 283 29.95 3.51 -6.93
C SER A 283 28.84 2.47 -6.91
N GLU A 284 29.00 1.37 -7.66
CA GLU A 284 28.01 0.29 -7.63
C GLU A 284 27.89 -0.31 -6.23
N THR A 285 29.01 -0.45 -5.52
CA THR A 285 28.99 -0.92 -4.13
C THR A 285 28.13 -0.02 -3.23
N ASP A 286 28.29 1.31 -3.30
CA ASP A 286 27.49 2.24 -2.50
C ASP A 286 26.00 2.11 -2.83
N ARG A 287 25.67 1.96 -4.12
CA ARG A 287 24.28 1.78 -4.57
C ARG A 287 23.67 0.50 -3.99
N VAL A 288 24.39 -0.60 -4.10
CA VAL A 288 23.94 -1.92 -3.64
C VAL A 288 23.82 -1.96 -2.10
N LEU A 289 24.74 -1.32 -1.36
CA LEU A 289 24.61 -1.14 0.10
C LEU A 289 23.40 -0.29 0.49
N LEU A 290 23.17 0.81 -0.23
CA LEU A 290 22.01 1.66 0.03
C LEU A 290 20.72 0.90 -0.27
N ALA A 291 20.68 0.11 -1.36
CA ALA A 291 19.54 -0.72 -1.73
C ALA A 291 19.23 -1.77 -0.65
N TYR A 292 20.25 -2.46 -0.11
CA TYR A 292 20.10 -3.46 0.96
C TYR A 292 19.34 -2.89 2.17
N ILE A 293 19.68 -1.66 2.59
CA ILE A 293 19.00 -1.00 3.72
C ILE A 293 17.64 -0.44 3.29
N MET A 294 17.63 0.35 2.22
CA MET A 294 16.50 1.24 1.94
C MET A 294 15.33 0.54 1.28
N ILE A 295 15.54 -0.48 0.45
CA ILE A 295 14.43 -1.15 -0.22
C ILE A 295 13.49 -1.81 0.80
N PRO A 296 13.97 -2.63 1.77
CA PRO A 296 13.10 -3.21 2.80
C PRO A 296 12.40 -2.14 3.65
N ILE A 297 13.14 -1.12 4.13
CA ILE A 297 12.58 -0.06 4.98
C ILE A 297 11.49 0.72 4.23
N VAL A 298 11.78 1.21 3.03
CA VAL A 298 10.82 1.99 2.24
C VAL A 298 9.64 1.12 1.83
N GLN A 299 9.84 -0.15 1.47
CA GLN A 299 8.75 -1.08 1.17
C GLN A 299 7.83 -1.29 2.38
N ARG A 300 8.38 -1.45 3.60
CA ARG A 300 7.59 -1.55 4.84
C ARG A 300 6.75 -0.29 5.08
N GLU A 301 7.35 0.89 4.92
CA GLU A 301 6.64 2.15 5.11
C GLU A 301 5.55 2.37 4.03
N VAL A 302 5.84 2.01 2.77
CA VAL A 302 4.86 2.04 1.66
C VAL A 302 3.70 1.08 1.94
N ASN A 303 3.98 -0.16 2.34
CA ASN A 303 2.94 -1.13 2.71
C ASN A 303 2.06 -0.61 3.86
N THR A 304 2.70 -0.11 4.92
CA THR A 304 1.98 0.49 6.05
C THR A 304 1.12 1.67 5.60
N PHE A 305 1.65 2.56 4.76
CA PHE A 305 0.88 3.68 4.22
C PHE A 305 -0.31 3.21 3.37
N VAL A 306 -0.11 2.22 2.51
CA VAL A 306 -1.17 1.66 1.68
C VAL A 306 -2.26 1.04 2.55
N ASP A 307 -1.91 0.13 3.46
CA ASP A 307 -2.89 -0.67 4.20
C ASP A 307 -3.58 0.12 5.31
N VAL A 308 -2.81 0.84 6.13
CA VAL A 308 -3.32 1.53 7.33
C VAL A 308 -3.95 2.87 6.97
N VAL A 309 -3.29 3.61 6.08
CA VAL A 309 -3.58 5.02 5.83
C VAL A 309 -4.46 5.20 4.60
N TRP A 310 -4.13 4.58 3.46
CA TRP A 310 -4.82 4.84 2.19
C TRP A 310 -6.05 3.96 1.98
N ASN A 311 -5.90 2.64 1.97
CA ASN A 311 -6.96 1.70 1.59
C ASN A 311 -8.09 1.63 2.63
N CYS A 312 -7.79 1.95 3.89
CA CYS A 312 -8.77 2.05 4.96
C CYS A 312 -9.40 3.44 5.08
N GLN A 313 -8.97 4.46 4.32
CA GLN A 313 -9.50 5.82 4.50
C GLN A 313 -10.95 5.94 4.07
N ARG A 314 -11.77 6.68 4.82
CA ARG A 314 -13.10 7.04 4.34
C ARG A 314 -13.00 8.24 3.42
N ILE A 315 -13.28 7.99 2.14
CA ILE A 315 -13.48 9.04 1.15
C ILE A 315 -14.87 9.61 1.38
N ARG A 316 -14.96 10.94 1.43
CA ARG A 316 -16.21 11.65 1.67
C ARG A 316 -16.95 11.87 0.36
N GLU A 317 -18.27 11.89 0.44
CA GLU A 317 -19.15 12.33 -0.63
C GLU A 317 -18.73 13.73 -1.12
N GLN A 318 -18.76 13.90 -2.43
CA GLN A 318 -18.42 15.15 -3.11
C GLN A 318 -19.45 15.40 -4.20
N ARG A 319 -20.10 16.58 -4.16
CA ARG A 319 -21.25 16.94 -5.00
C ARG A 319 -21.04 16.71 -6.52
N ASP A 320 -19.80 16.86 -7.01
CA ASP A 320 -19.47 16.78 -8.43
C ASP A 320 -18.62 15.54 -8.78
N SER A 321 -18.59 14.53 -7.90
CA SER A 321 -17.84 13.28 -8.12
C SER A 321 -18.80 12.16 -8.50
N PHE A 322 -18.50 11.45 -9.57
CA PHE A 322 -19.26 10.28 -10.01
C PHE A 322 -18.70 8.96 -9.48
N LEU A 323 -17.52 9.00 -8.84
CA LEU A 323 -16.93 7.83 -8.17
C LEU A 323 -17.53 7.63 -6.77
N PRO A 324 -17.66 6.37 -6.31
CA PRO A 324 -18.24 6.02 -5.02
C PRO A 324 -17.47 6.64 -3.86
N ASP A 325 -18.16 7.14 -2.84
CA ASP A 325 -17.57 7.48 -1.55
C ASP A 325 -17.61 6.29 -0.58
N GLY A 326 -16.90 6.37 0.55
CA GLY A 326 -16.70 5.25 1.46
C GLY A 326 -15.24 4.80 1.56
N VAL A 327 -15.03 3.58 2.08
CA VAL A 327 -13.70 3.02 2.31
C VAL A 327 -13.25 2.22 1.08
N PRO A 328 -12.09 2.51 0.45
CA PRO A 328 -11.62 1.79 -0.73
C PRO A 328 -11.66 0.26 -0.61
N ASN A 329 -11.23 -0.30 0.52
CA ASN A 329 -11.32 -1.73 0.78
C ASN A 329 -12.74 -2.28 0.75
N HIS A 330 -13.72 -1.53 1.28
CA HIS A 330 -15.12 -1.92 1.30
C HIS A 330 -15.76 -1.77 -0.09
N ILE A 331 -15.53 -0.64 -0.76
CA ILE A 331 -16.00 -0.39 -2.14
C ILE A 331 -15.52 -1.49 -3.09
N TYR A 332 -14.23 -1.84 -3.01
CA TYR A 332 -13.65 -2.90 -3.83
C TYR A 332 -14.24 -4.28 -3.53
N SER A 333 -14.59 -4.55 -2.27
CA SER A 333 -15.04 -5.87 -1.82
C SER A 333 -16.55 -6.10 -1.96
N PHE A 334 -17.34 -5.03 -1.98
CA PHE A 334 -18.81 -5.05 -2.01
C PHE A 334 -19.35 -4.02 -3.01
N PRO A 335 -19.04 -4.15 -4.30
CA PRO A 335 -19.45 -3.19 -5.32
C PRO A 335 -20.98 -3.01 -5.39
N ASP A 336 -21.74 -4.07 -5.14
CA ASP A 336 -23.20 -4.09 -5.14
C ASP A 336 -23.81 -3.07 -4.16
N LYS A 337 -23.16 -2.86 -3.01
CA LYS A 337 -23.58 -1.88 -1.98
C LYS A 337 -23.50 -0.44 -2.46
N TYR A 338 -22.75 -0.20 -3.53
CA TYR A 338 -22.55 1.10 -4.15
C TYR A 338 -23.23 1.21 -5.52
N GLY A 339 -24.04 0.22 -5.91
CA GLY A 339 -24.66 0.17 -7.23
C GLY A 339 -23.66 -0.07 -8.37
N LEU A 340 -22.53 -0.71 -8.06
CA LEU A 340 -21.46 -1.02 -9.00
C LEU A 340 -21.46 -2.51 -9.36
N GLU A 341 -20.83 -2.83 -10.47
CA GLU A 341 -20.62 -4.21 -10.93
C GLU A 341 -19.29 -4.76 -10.41
N ASP A 342 -19.19 -6.07 -10.22
CA ASP A 342 -17.87 -6.72 -10.11
C ASP A 342 -17.36 -7.03 -11.52
N CYS A 343 -16.33 -6.31 -11.96
CA CYS A 343 -15.81 -6.41 -13.32
C CYS A 343 -14.53 -7.25 -13.42
N GLY A 344 -14.17 -7.99 -12.36
CA GLY A 344 -13.00 -8.86 -12.37
C GLY A 344 -13.29 -10.21 -13.02
N TYR A 345 -12.25 -10.82 -13.57
CA TYR A 345 -12.32 -12.14 -14.19
C TYR A 345 -11.42 -13.10 -13.41
N GLU A 346 -11.97 -14.25 -13.03
CA GLU A 346 -11.22 -15.29 -12.34
C GLU A 346 -10.20 -15.93 -13.29
N VAL A 347 -9.00 -16.21 -12.77
CA VAL A 347 -7.93 -16.88 -13.52
C VAL A 347 -7.44 -18.09 -12.74
N THR A 348 -7.23 -19.21 -13.44
CA THR A 348 -6.75 -20.43 -12.82
C THR A 348 -5.24 -20.38 -12.60
N GLU A 349 -4.75 -21.29 -11.76
CA GLU A 349 -3.32 -21.44 -11.55
C GLU A 349 -2.60 -21.90 -12.81
N GLU A 350 -3.18 -22.84 -13.57
CA GLU A 350 -2.56 -23.33 -14.80
C GLU A 350 -2.40 -22.23 -15.86
N GLN A 351 -3.39 -21.35 -16.00
CA GLN A 351 -3.31 -20.19 -16.90
C GLN A 351 -2.15 -19.25 -16.53
N LEU A 352 -1.91 -19.06 -15.23
CA LEU A 352 -0.85 -18.20 -14.74
C LEU A 352 0.53 -18.85 -14.83
N GLU A 353 0.62 -20.17 -14.65
CA GLU A 353 1.84 -20.94 -14.90
C GLU A 353 2.24 -20.90 -16.38
N GLU A 354 1.28 -21.05 -17.30
CA GLU A 354 1.52 -20.91 -18.74
C GLU A 354 2.06 -19.52 -19.09
N VAL A 355 1.47 -18.46 -18.54
CA VAL A 355 1.95 -17.09 -18.70
C VAL A 355 3.36 -16.93 -18.15
N ALA A 356 3.66 -17.52 -16.98
CA ALA A 356 4.97 -17.46 -16.36
C ALA A 356 6.04 -18.10 -17.25
N GLU A 357 5.74 -19.25 -17.83
CA GLU A 357 6.62 -19.99 -18.74
C GLU A 357 6.87 -19.20 -20.03
N LEU A 358 5.80 -18.73 -20.69
CA LEU A 358 5.91 -18.02 -21.98
C LEU A 358 6.55 -16.63 -21.87
N SER A 359 6.32 -15.93 -20.76
CA SER A 359 6.86 -14.58 -20.56
C SER A 359 8.28 -14.57 -19.99
N GLU A 360 8.73 -15.71 -19.44
CA GLU A 360 10.02 -15.88 -18.76
C GLU A 360 10.29 -14.86 -17.64
N VAL A 361 9.26 -14.22 -17.08
CA VAL A 361 9.41 -13.19 -16.04
C VAL A 361 9.88 -13.77 -14.70
N LEU A 362 9.78 -15.10 -14.54
CA LEU A 362 10.28 -15.84 -13.38
C LEU A 362 11.57 -16.61 -13.66
N ALA A 363 12.12 -16.54 -14.89
CA ALA A 363 13.26 -17.36 -15.30
C ALA A 363 14.58 -16.93 -14.62
N SER A 364 14.67 -15.69 -14.17
CA SER A 364 15.83 -15.15 -13.48
C SER A 364 15.55 -14.97 -11.98
N ASN A 365 16.48 -15.46 -11.16
CA ASN A 365 16.48 -15.20 -9.71
C ASN A 365 17.10 -13.83 -9.44
N ASP A 366 16.52 -12.79 -10.04
CA ASP A 366 17.03 -11.41 -10.01
C ASP A 366 16.71 -10.74 -8.68
N ASP A 367 17.21 -11.29 -7.58
CA ASP A 367 17.40 -10.45 -6.41
C ASP A 367 18.34 -9.28 -6.81
N TYR A 368 18.06 -8.08 -6.32
CA TYR A 368 18.89 -6.90 -6.65
C TYR A 368 20.28 -6.95 -6.01
N LEU A 369 20.53 -7.98 -5.19
CA LEU A 369 21.81 -8.30 -4.57
C LEU A 369 22.25 -9.69 -4.98
N SER A 370 23.54 -9.88 -5.22
CA SER A 370 24.09 -11.24 -5.27
C SER A 370 23.97 -11.89 -3.89
N ALA A 371 23.82 -13.22 -3.86
CA ALA A 371 23.72 -13.97 -2.61
C ALA A 371 24.96 -13.76 -1.71
N GLU A 372 26.15 -13.65 -2.31
CA GLU A 372 27.39 -13.36 -1.60
C GLU A 372 27.35 -11.97 -0.94
N PHE A 373 26.96 -10.94 -1.71
CA PHE A 373 26.90 -9.57 -1.20
C PHE A 373 25.85 -9.43 -0.09
N ARG A 374 24.69 -10.06 -0.27
CA ARG A 374 23.64 -10.12 0.74
C ARG A 374 24.16 -10.74 2.04
N ASN A 375 24.84 -11.89 1.97
CA ASN A 375 25.42 -12.55 3.14
C ASN A 375 26.46 -11.67 3.87
N ASN A 376 27.29 -10.94 3.13
CA ASN A 376 28.26 -10.00 3.72
C ASN A 376 27.56 -8.86 4.47
N CYS A 377 26.43 -8.36 3.95
CA CYS A 377 25.64 -7.34 4.64
C CYS A 377 24.91 -7.91 5.87
N GLU A 378 24.33 -9.11 5.75
CA GLU A 378 23.59 -9.80 6.83
C GLU A 378 24.49 -10.14 8.03
N GLN A 379 25.78 -10.35 7.82
CA GLN A 379 26.74 -10.53 8.93
C GLN A 379 26.92 -9.28 9.80
N LEU A 380 26.67 -8.09 9.23
CA LEU A 380 26.83 -6.80 9.92
C LEU A 380 25.50 -6.24 10.41
N ILE A 381 24.47 -6.32 9.58
CA ILE A 381 23.11 -5.92 9.88
C ILE A 381 22.21 -7.08 9.45
N PRO A 382 21.82 -7.99 10.36
CA PRO A 382 21.06 -9.18 9.98
C PRO A 382 19.70 -8.89 9.32
N ASP A 383 18.98 -7.88 9.81
CA ASP A 383 17.70 -7.47 9.25
C ASP A 383 17.57 -5.93 9.20
N PRO A 384 17.58 -5.33 7.99
CA PRO A 384 17.33 -3.91 7.81
C PRO A 384 15.99 -3.41 8.37
N LEU A 385 15.00 -4.30 8.54
CA LEU A 385 13.69 -3.94 9.08
C LEU A 385 13.71 -3.69 10.59
N GLU A 386 14.76 -4.07 11.31
CA GLU A 386 14.91 -3.75 12.73
C GLU A 386 15.48 -2.33 12.96
N ILE A 387 15.99 -1.69 11.89
CA ILE A 387 16.51 -0.33 11.95
C ILE A 387 15.36 0.67 12.09
N ASP A 388 15.50 1.64 13.00
CA ASP A 388 14.61 2.79 13.03
C ASP A 388 14.73 3.59 11.72
N VAL A 389 13.60 4.06 11.20
CA VAL A 389 13.56 4.81 9.94
C VAL A 389 14.38 6.10 10.03
N SER A 390 14.59 6.67 11.22
CA SER A 390 15.46 7.85 11.38
C SER A 390 16.96 7.51 11.26
N ASP A 391 17.35 6.25 11.45
CA ASP A 391 18.76 5.85 11.63
C ASP A 391 19.40 5.21 10.40
N PHE A 392 18.66 5.09 9.28
CA PHE A 392 19.18 4.44 8.06
C PHE A 392 20.49 5.05 7.54
N VAL A 393 20.72 6.36 7.76
CA VAL A 393 21.97 7.05 7.38
C VAL A 393 23.16 6.51 8.17
N HIS A 394 22.99 6.32 9.48
CA HIS A 394 24.03 5.75 10.34
C HIS A 394 24.29 4.29 9.97
N ALA A 395 23.22 3.51 9.74
CA ALA A 395 23.32 2.12 9.30
C ALA A 395 24.06 1.99 7.96
N PHE A 396 23.78 2.87 6.99
CA PHE A 396 24.49 2.88 5.71
C PHE A 396 25.99 3.14 5.89
N ARG A 397 26.35 4.15 6.69
CA ARG A 397 27.75 4.47 6.95
C ARG A 397 28.47 3.32 7.65
N TYR A 398 27.81 2.70 8.64
CA TYR A 398 28.32 1.53 9.33
C TYR A 398 28.59 0.37 8.37
N LEU A 399 27.63 0.03 7.50
CA LEU A 399 27.84 -1.01 6.48
C LEU A 399 29.01 -0.65 5.56
N LYS A 400 29.05 0.58 5.03
CA LYS A 400 30.11 1.01 4.11
C LYS A 400 31.51 0.94 4.73
N GLU A 401 31.64 1.21 6.02
CA GLU A 401 32.92 1.19 6.73
C GLU A 401 33.38 -0.24 7.10
N ASN A 402 32.46 -1.19 7.22
CA ASN A 402 32.74 -2.52 7.80
C ASN A 402 32.52 -3.69 6.82
N VAL A 403 31.82 -3.49 5.71
CA VAL A 403 31.60 -4.56 4.73
C VAL A 403 32.92 -4.88 4.03
N ASP A 404 33.30 -6.16 4.03
CA ASP A 404 34.50 -6.59 3.33
C ASP A 404 34.21 -6.66 1.83
N ILE A 405 34.67 -5.66 1.09
CA ILE A 405 34.50 -5.54 -0.37
C ILE A 405 35.64 -6.28 -1.11
N ARG A 406 36.37 -7.18 -0.44
CA ARG A 406 37.41 -7.98 -1.09
C ARG A 406 36.78 -9.03 -2.01
N THR A 407 36.41 -8.59 -3.21
CA THR A 407 36.29 -9.44 -4.40
C THR A 407 36.78 -8.69 -5.63
#